data_AF-A0A231R0M1-F1
#
_entry.id   AF-A0A231R0M1-F1
#
_cell.length_a   1.000
_cell.length_b   1.000
_cell.length_c   1.000
_cell.angle_alpha   90.00
_cell.angle_beta   90.00
_cell.angle_gamma   90.00
#
_symmetry.space_group_name_H-M   'P 1'
#
loop_
_entity.id
_entity.type
_entity.pdbx_description
1 polymer ?
#
loop_
_entity_poly.entity_id
_entity_poly.type
_entity_poly.pdbx_seq_one_letter_code
_entity_poly.pdbx_strand_id
1 'polypeptide(L)'
;MLSAAMIQQLYTIQFDHRYTKKHISRKSMKIIVDSIIEQICSHYFQIRPNGIQKLRLLINTKIVSINEEEDKAILRSLSAILREYSTVFSKTYSDHDQDFNDFLNQELFAFMKELTNHSLFRTDDNAIRLRSLLI
;
A
#
# COMPACT_ATOMS: atom_id res chain seq x y z
N MET A 1 14.73 1.54 -5.81
CA MET A 1 14.59 2.26 -4.52
C MET A 1 13.12 2.59 -4.35
N LEU A 2 12.53 2.34 -3.19
CA LEU A 2 11.11 2.62 -2.93
C LEU A 2 10.88 4.13 -3.04
N SER A 3 9.99 4.58 -3.94
CA SER A 3 9.81 6.02 -4.22
C SER A 3 8.61 6.62 -3.50
N ALA A 4 8.81 7.70 -2.73
CA ALA A 4 7.72 8.41 -2.07
C ALA A 4 6.80 9.17 -3.04
N ALA A 5 7.23 9.42 -4.28
CA ALA A 5 6.39 10.04 -5.30
C ALA A 5 5.16 9.17 -5.62
N MET A 6 5.30 7.84 -5.55
CA MET A 6 4.18 6.92 -5.75
C MET A 6 3.22 6.91 -4.56
N ILE A 7 3.74 7.10 -3.35
CA ILE A 7 2.92 7.27 -2.15
C ILE A 7 2.09 8.57 -2.28
N GLN A 8 2.68 9.65 -2.78
CA GLN A 8 1.97 10.90 -3.04
C GLN A 8 0.88 10.75 -4.11
N GLN A 9 1.13 9.95 -5.15
CA GLN A 9 0.10 9.64 -6.15
C GLN A 9 -1.07 8.86 -5.52
N LEU A 10 -0.80 7.86 -4.68
CA LEU A 10 -1.85 7.12 -3.96
C LEU A 10 -2.65 8.06 -3.05
N TYR A 11 -1.97 8.93 -2.31
CA TYR A 11 -2.64 9.90 -1.44
C TYR A 11 -3.55 10.83 -2.24
N THR A 12 -3.07 11.33 -3.38
CA THR A 12 -3.87 12.20 -4.27
C THR A 12 -5.12 11.49 -4.77
N ILE A 13 -5.00 10.22 -5.17
CA ILE A 13 -6.12 9.38 -5.60
C ILE A 13 -7.12 9.22 -4.45
N GLN A 14 -6.66 8.83 -3.26
CA GLN A 14 -7.54 8.67 -2.09
C GLN A 14 -8.23 9.99 -1.70
N PHE A 15 -7.51 11.11 -1.73
CA PHE A 15 -8.04 12.43 -1.42
C PHE A 15 -9.15 12.82 -2.42
N ASP A 16 -8.88 12.64 -3.72
CA ASP A 16 -9.87 12.91 -4.77
C ASP A 16 -11.11 12.02 -4.62
N HIS A 17 -10.93 10.75 -4.21
CA HIS A 17 -12.05 9.87 -3.90
C HIS A 17 -12.94 10.44 -2.80
N ARG A 18 -12.30 10.75 -1.67
CA ARG A 18 -12.96 10.98 -0.41
C ARG A 18 -13.61 12.36 -0.36
N TYR A 19 -12.96 13.36 -0.93
CA TYR A 19 -13.34 14.77 -0.75
C TYR A 19 -13.87 15.40 -2.03
N THR A 20 -13.37 15.03 -3.21
CA THR A 20 -13.86 15.60 -4.47
C THR A 20 -14.91 14.73 -5.17
N LYS A 21 -15.17 13.52 -4.63
CA LYS A 21 -16.07 12.50 -5.20
C LYS A 21 -15.76 12.21 -6.68
N LYS A 22 -14.51 12.42 -7.09
CA LYS A 22 -14.09 12.14 -8.45
C LYS A 22 -14.13 10.63 -8.65
N HIS A 23 -14.61 10.22 -9.81
CA HIS A 23 -14.54 8.83 -10.22
C HIS A 23 -13.08 8.41 -10.39
N ILE A 24 -12.68 7.35 -9.68
CA ILE A 24 -11.32 6.82 -9.74
C ILE A 24 -11.26 5.61 -10.64
N SER A 25 -10.27 5.62 -11.53
CA SER A 25 -9.87 4.43 -12.27
C SER A 25 -9.25 3.42 -11.31
N ARG A 26 -10.01 2.39 -10.93
CA ARG A 26 -9.51 1.25 -10.14
C ARG A 26 -8.27 0.62 -10.79
N LYS A 27 -8.21 0.61 -12.13
CA LYS A 27 -7.04 0.16 -12.90
C LYS A 27 -5.80 1.01 -12.64
N SER A 28 -5.92 2.33 -12.63
CA SER A 28 -4.79 3.24 -12.40
C SER A 28 -4.24 3.08 -10.98
N MET A 29 -5.14 2.97 -10.00
CA MET A 29 -4.73 2.69 -8.62
C MET A 29 -4.03 1.33 -8.49
N LYS A 30 -4.59 0.28 -9.11
CA LYS A 30 -4.01 -1.06 -9.13
C LYS A 30 -2.55 -1.04 -9.61
N ILE A 31 -2.26 -0.31 -10.69
CA ILE A 31 -0.90 -0.20 -11.25
C ILE A 31 0.07 0.40 -10.22
N ILE A 32 -0.34 1.45 -9.51
CA ILE A 32 0.51 2.10 -8.51
C ILE A 32 0.73 1.17 -7.32
N VAL A 33 -0.33 0.52 -6.82
CA VAL A 33 -0.22 -0.44 -5.71
C VAL A 33 0.64 -1.64 -6.10
N ASP A 34 0.44 -2.25 -7.28
CA ASP A 34 1.26 -3.36 -7.80
C ASP A 34 2.74 -2.98 -7.85
N SER A 35 3.06 -1.77 -8.32
CA SER A 35 4.44 -1.31 -8.44
C SER A 35 5.08 -1.02 -7.07
N ILE A 36 4.32 -0.54 -6.07
CA ILE A 36 4.81 -0.42 -4.69
C ILE A 36 5.04 -1.81 -4.09
N ILE A 37 4.12 -2.75 -4.29
CA ILE A 37 4.26 -4.14 -3.83
C ILE A 37 5.53 -4.76 -4.43
N GLU A 38 5.78 -4.59 -5.73
CA GLU A 38 6.98 -5.11 -6.39
C GLU A 38 8.26 -4.51 -5.77
N GLN A 39 8.28 -3.21 -5.49
CA GLN A 39 9.42 -2.55 -4.87
C GLN A 39 9.68 -3.05 -3.44
N ILE A 40 8.64 -3.21 -2.62
CA ILE A 40 8.75 -3.78 -1.28
C ILE A 40 9.21 -5.23 -1.36
N CYS A 41 8.69 -6.00 -2.33
CA CYS A 41 9.10 -7.39 -2.52
C CYS A 41 10.59 -7.51 -2.86
N SER A 42 11.05 -6.66 -3.77
CA SER A 42 12.46 -6.56 -4.13
C SER A 42 13.33 -6.17 -2.93
N HIS A 43 12.86 -5.22 -2.11
CA HIS A 43 13.59 -4.74 -0.95
C HIS A 43 13.72 -5.78 0.18
N TYR A 44 12.61 -6.37 0.64
CA TYR A 44 12.61 -7.25 1.82
C TYR A 44 12.90 -8.73 1.54
N PHE A 45 12.58 -9.17 0.32
CA PHE A 45 12.63 -10.58 -0.06
C PHE A 45 13.54 -10.85 -1.26
N GLN A 46 13.99 -9.83 -2.00
CA GLN A 46 14.79 -9.99 -3.22
C GLN A 46 14.12 -10.87 -4.27
N ILE A 47 12.77 -10.85 -4.32
CA ILE A 47 11.98 -11.60 -5.29
C ILE A 47 11.03 -10.68 -6.05
N ARG A 48 10.51 -11.18 -7.18
CA ARG A 48 9.30 -10.64 -7.78
C ARG A 48 8.06 -11.26 -7.12
N PRO A 49 7.00 -10.47 -6.86
CA PRO A 49 5.78 -11.00 -6.29
C PRO A 49 5.17 -12.06 -7.22
N ASN A 50 4.96 -13.27 -6.72
CA ASN A 50 4.36 -14.37 -7.46
C ASN A 50 3.14 -14.92 -6.71
N GLY A 51 1.99 -14.29 -6.95
CA GLY A 51 0.72 -14.66 -6.35
C GLY A 51 0.56 -14.15 -4.90
N ILE A 52 -0.63 -13.66 -4.60
CA ILE A 52 -0.98 -13.03 -3.31
C ILE A 52 -0.77 -13.99 -2.13
N GLN A 53 -1.18 -15.25 -2.26
CA GLN A 53 -1.10 -16.23 -1.17
C GLN A 53 0.34 -16.54 -0.76
N LYS A 54 1.23 -16.77 -1.74
CA LYS A 54 2.65 -17.03 -1.47
C LYS A 54 3.32 -15.81 -0.84
N LEU A 55 2.98 -14.61 -1.32
CA LEU A 55 3.52 -13.38 -0.76
C LEU A 55 3.10 -13.18 0.71
N ARG A 56 1.83 -13.43 1.04
CA ARG A 56 1.34 -13.36 2.43
C ARG A 56 2.06 -14.34 3.35
N LEU A 57 2.31 -15.56 2.88
CA LEU A 57 3.09 -16.54 3.65
C LEU A 57 4.51 -16.04 3.92
N LEU A 58 5.19 -15.51 2.89
CA LEU A 58 6.54 -14.96 3.03
C LEU A 58 6.60 -13.78 4.01
N ILE A 59 5.62 -12.87 3.93
CA ILE A 59 5.46 -11.74 4.85
C ILE A 59 5.34 -12.24 6.29
N ASN A 60 4.45 -13.19 6.56
CA ASN A 60 4.26 -13.72 7.90
C ASN A 60 5.53 -14.34 8.47
N THR A 61 6.29 -15.09 7.66
CA THR A 61 7.57 -15.66 8.08
C THR A 61 8.62 -14.58 8.38
N LYS A 62 8.67 -13.51 7.57
CA LYS A 62 9.64 -12.42 7.73
C LYS A 62 9.33 -11.51 8.92
N ILE A 63 8.07 -11.25 9.22
CA ILE A 63 7.66 -10.46 10.40
C ILE A 63 8.19 -11.08 11.70
N VAL A 64 8.24 -12.42 11.77
CA VAL A 64 8.75 -13.14 12.94
C VAL A 64 10.27 -13.02 13.08
N SER A 65 11.01 -12.89 11.98
CA SER A 65 12.48 -12.88 11.98
C SER A 65 13.12 -11.49 11.95
N ILE A 66 12.36 -10.45 11.58
CA ILE A 66 12.85 -9.08 11.54
C ILE A 66 12.79 -8.45 12.94
N ASN A 67 13.79 -7.65 13.31
CA ASN A 67 13.84 -7.01 14.62
C ASN A 67 13.32 -5.57 14.61
N GLU A 68 13.44 -4.89 13.48
CA GLU A 68 13.05 -3.49 13.33
C GLU A 68 11.52 -3.36 13.28
N GLU A 69 10.97 -2.57 14.21
CA GLU A 69 9.51 -2.41 14.32
C GLU A 69 8.91 -1.62 13.16
N GLU A 70 9.67 -0.67 12.58
CA GLU A 70 9.23 0.08 11.39
C GLU A 70 9.01 -0.86 10.20
N ASP A 71 9.94 -1.80 9.97
CA ASP A 71 9.83 -2.82 8.95
C ASP A 71 8.64 -3.76 9.22
N LYS A 72 8.42 -4.17 10.48
CA LYS A 72 7.24 -4.98 10.84
C LYS A 72 5.95 -4.25 10.53
N ALA A 73 5.88 -2.94 10.78
CA ALA A 73 4.69 -2.14 10.52
C ALA A 73 4.36 -2.06 9.02
N ILE A 74 5.37 -1.86 8.17
CA ILE A 74 5.21 -1.94 6.71
C ILE A 74 4.72 -3.33 6.29
N LEU A 75 5.34 -4.40 6.80
CA LEU A 75 5.00 -5.76 6.39
C LEU A 75 3.60 -6.17 6.87
N ARG A 76 3.18 -5.74 8.07
CA ARG A 76 1.81 -5.95 8.58
C ARG A 76 0.77 -5.23 7.73
N SER A 77 0.99 -3.95 7.43
CA SER A 77 0.09 -3.17 6.58
C SER A 77 0.04 -3.70 5.15
N LEU A 78 1.17 -4.15 4.58
CA LEU A 78 1.19 -4.86 3.30
C LEU A 78 0.36 -6.15 3.34
N SER A 79 0.45 -6.95 4.41
CA SER A 79 -0.37 -8.16 4.56
C SER A 79 -1.86 -7.86 4.55
N ALA A 80 -2.27 -6.74 5.14
CA ALA A 80 -3.66 -6.27 5.16
C ALA A 80 -4.14 -5.83 3.77
N ILE A 81 -3.32 -5.04 3.04
CA ILE A 81 -3.56 -4.71 1.62
C ILE A 81 -3.80 -5.98 0.79
N LEU A 82 -2.92 -6.97 0.94
CA LEU A 82 -2.97 -8.22 0.18
C LEU A 82 -4.20 -9.08 0.51
N ARG A 83 -4.78 -8.93 1.70
CA ARG A 83 -6.02 -9.63 2.10
C ARG A 83 -7.21 -9.15 1.28
N GLU A 84 -7.36 -7.84 1.11
CA GLU A 84 -8.47 -7.23 0.39
C GLU A 84 -8.23 -7.12 -1.13
N TYR A 85 -6.97 -7.25 -1.55
CA TYR A 85 -6.53 -6.96 -2.92
C TYR A 85 -7.32 -7.71 -4.01
N SER A 86 -7.60 -8.99 -3.82
CA SER A 86 -8.34 -9.78 -4.79
C SER A 86 -9.78 -9.32 -4.93
N THR A 87 -10.42 -8.94 -3.83
CA THR A 87 -11.82 -8.49 -3.78
C THR A 87 -11.95 -7.14 -4.48
N VAL A 88 -11.09 -6.20 -4.12
CA VAL A 88 -11.10 -4.80 -4.59
C VAL A 88 -10.84 -4.67 -6.09
N PHE A 89 -9.94 -5.51 -6.62
CA PHE A 89 -9.50 -5.45 -8.02
C PHE A 89 -9.96 -6.63 -8.88
N SER A 90 -10.94 -7.40 -8.42
CA SER A 90 -11.55 -8.46 -9.21
C SER A 90 -12.30 -7.90 -10.42
N LYS A 91 -12.28 -8.64 -11.54
CA LYS A 91 -13.09 -8.32 -12.73
C LYS A 91 -14.52 -8.89 -12.67
N THR A 92 -14.79 -9.82 -11.76
CA THR A 92 -16.03 -10.61 -11.75
C THR A 92 -17.17 -10.00 -10.96
N TYR A 93 -16.97 -8.89 -10.25
CA TYR A 93 -17.99 -8.34 -9.36
C TYR A 93 -18.10 -6.82 -9.49
N SER A 94 -19.24 -6.38 -10.00
CA SER A 94 -19.52 -5.00 -10.40
C SER A 94 -19.92 -4.06 -9.25
N ASP A 95 -20.29 -4.58 -8.08
CA ASP A 95 -20.99 -3.80 -7.03
C ASP A 95 -20.26 -3.73 -5.67
N HIS A 96 -18.94 -3.83 -5.65
CA HIS A 96 -18.15 -3.69 -4.41
C HIS A 96 -17.61 -2.26 -4.20
N ASP A 97 -18.45 -1.24 -4.40
CA ASP A 97 -18.06 0.14 -4.11
C ASP A 97 -17.75 0.33 -2.61
N GLN A 98 -18.48 -0.37 -1.73
CA GLN A 98 -18.20 -0.32 -0.29
C GLN A 98 -16.85 -0.95 0.05
N ASP A 99 -16.52 -2.15 -0.45
CA ASP A 99 -15.22 -2.79 -0.17
C ASP A 99 -14.07 -1.99 -0.78
N PHE A 100 -14.30 -1.36 -1.93
CA PHE A 100 -13.34 -0.44 -2.53
C PHE A 100 -13.11 0.81 -1.67
N ASN A 101 -14.19 1.38 -1.10
CA ASN A 101 -14.11 2.50 -0.18
C ASN A 101 -13.37 2.12 1.12
N ASP A 102 -13.67 0.95 1.67
CA ASP A 102 -13.04 0.46 2.90
C ASP A 102 -11.55 0.18 2.68
N PHE A 103 -11.20 -0.45 1.56
CA PHE A 103 -9.81 -0.62 1.15
C PHE A 103 -9.07 0.72 1.05
N LEU A 104 -9.66 1.70 0.39
CA LEU A 104 -9.07 3.02 0.20
C LEU A 104 -8.86 3.77 1.52
N ASN A 105 -9.88 3.77 2.37
CA ASN A 105 -9.91 4.62 3.56
C ASN A 105 -9.28 3.99 4.79
N GLN A 106 -9.15 2.67 4.82
CA GLN A 106 -8.57 1.94 5.95
C GLN A 106 -7.21 1.37 5.57
N GLU A 107 -7.19 0.36 4.69
CA GLU A 107 -5.99 -0.42 4.42
C GLU A 107 -4.93 0.39 3.66
N LEU A 108 -5.33 1.07 2.58
CA LEU A 108 -4.43 1.91 1.78
C LEU A 108 -3.91 3.11 2.59
N PHE A 109 -4.79 3.75 3.35
CA PHE A 109 -4.38 4.87 4.21
C PHE A 109 -3.37 4.44 5.28
N ALA A 110 -3.64 3.35 5.99
CA ALA A 110 -2.72 2.81 7.00
C ALA A 110 -1.38 2.44 6.37
N PHE A 111 -1.40 1.78 5.21
CA PHE A 111 -0.18 1.43 4.48
C PHE A 111 0.64 2.66 4.06
N MET A 112 0.01 3.69 3.50
CA MET A 112 0.70 4.94 3.18
C MET A 112 1.29 5.62 4.42
N LYS A 113 0.57 5.59 5.55
CA LYS A 113 1.06 6.13 6.82
C LYS A 113 2.32 5.41 7.29
N GLU A 114 2.31 4.07 7.31
CA GLU A 114 3.50 3.28 7.70
C GLU A 114 4.68 3.53 6.76
N LEU A 115 4.43 3.55 5.45
CA LEU A 115 5.48 3.84 4.47
C LEU A 115 6.09 5.23 4.70
N THR A 116 5.27 6.28 4.84
CA THR A 116 5.80 7.65 5.02
C THR A 116 6.56 7.83 6.35
N ASN A 117 6.16 7.12 7.40
CA ASN A 117 6.82 7.19 8.71
C ASN A 117 8.14 6.42 8.79
N HIS A 118 8.37 5.48 7.87
CA HIS A 118 9.58 4.67 7.85
C HIS A 118 10.84 5.52 7.65
N SER A 119 11.90 5.17 8.38
CA SER A 119 13.22 5.82 8.35
C SER A 119 13.84 5.89 6.95
N LEU A 120 13.55 4.91 6.09
CA LEU A 120 13.91 4.91 4.65
C LEU A 120 13.49 6.20 3.91
N PHE A 121 12.44 6.88 4.36
CA PHE A 121 11.94 8.10 3.74
C PHE A 121 12.16 9.34 4.58
N ARG A 122 13.05 9.28 5.59
CA ARG A 122 13.26 10.38 6.54
C ARG A 122 13.65 11.69 5.84
N THR A 123 14.46 11.59 4.79
CA THR A 123 14.98 12.73 4.01
C THR A 123 14.24 12.96 2.70
N ASP A 124 13.16 12.22 2.42
CA ASP A 124 12.38 12.39 1.19
C ASP A 124 11.37 13.53 1.38
N ASP A 125 11.47 14.58 0.57
CA ASP A 125 10.61 15.77 0.64
C ASP A 125 9.11 15.45 0.50
N ASN A 126 8.76 14.48 -0.34
CA ASN A 126 7.36 14.08 -0.51
C ASN A 126 6.86 13.34 0.72
N ALA A 127 7.68 12.46 1.29
CA ALA A 127 7.32 11.77 2.54
C ALA A 127 7.20 12.75 3.71
N ILE A 128 8.11 13.73 3.83
CA ILE A 128 8.04 14.78 4.86
C ILE A 128 6.73 15.57 4.75
N ARG A 129 6.35 15.97 3.54
CA ARG A 129 5.08 16.68 3.28
C ARG A 129 3.85 15.82 3.57
N LEU A 130 3.91 14.53 3.25
CA LEU A 130 2.78 13.62 3.47
C LEU A 130 2.58 13.26 4.95
N ARG A 131 3.65 13.19 5.76
CA ARG A 131 3.53 12.88 7.20
C ARG A 131 2.55 13.81 7.90
N SER A 132 2.60 15.12 7.65
CA SER A 132 1.67 16.07 8.28
C SER A 132 0.21 15.89 7.84
N LEU A 133 -0.03 15.25 6.70
CA LEU A 133 -1.37 15.01 6.14
C LEU A 133 -1.94 13.63 6.52
N LEU A 134 -1.08 12.70 6.95
CA LEU A 134 -1.42 11.31 7.30
C LEU A 134 -1.41 11.04 8.83
N ILE A 135 -1.22 12.09 9.65
CA ILE A 135 -1.25 11.98 11.13
C ILE A 135 -2.68 11.74 11.62
#